data_AF-A0A7V1ZIH7-F1
#
_entry.id   AF-A0A7V1ZIH7-F1
#
_cell.length_a   1.000
_cell.length_b   1.000
_cell.length_c   1.000
_cell.angle_alpha   90.00
_cell.angle_beta   90.00
_cell.angle_gamma   90.00
#
_symmetry.space_group_name_H-M   'P 1'
#
loop_
_entity.id
_entity.type
_entity.pdbx_description
1 polymer ?
#
loop_
_entity_poly.entity_id
_entity_poly.type
_entity_poly.pdbx_seq_one_letter_code
_entity_poly.pdbx_strand_id
1 'polypeptide(L)'
;MAGTAGDEPLPRAKPVPRLQAIPLPYDQATIERDGIELTRYHFAATLRRPFLFPVNGPSGRSLTRMGHPHATYSHSHHNSVWVAHHDVDGESFWADTGSGRIVTQWIAVYFAGAT
;
A
#
# COMPACT_ATOMS: atom_id res chain seq x y z
N MET A 1 -10.95 -3.97 27.65
CA MET A 1 -11.24 -5.25 28.29
C MET A 1 -10.15 -6.22 27.89
N ALA A 2 -9.42 -6.72 28.90
CA ALA A 2 -8.39 -7.77 28.89
C ALA A 2 -7.20 -7.62 27.92
N GLY A 3 -6.09 -7.08 28.43
CA GLY A 3 -4.76 -7.40 27.89
C GLY A 3 -4.55 -8.91 27.98
N THR A 4 -4.26 -9.54 26.86
CA THR A 4 -3.97 -10.97 26.79
C THR A 4 -2.53 -11.21 27.25
N ALA A 5 -2.22 -12.43 27.68
CA ALA A 5 -0.95 -12.86 28.28
C ALA A 5 0.34 -12.64 27.44
N GLY A 6 0.26 -11.94 26.31
CA GLY A 6 1.40 -11.56 25.46
C GLY A 6 1.91 -10.12 25.66
N ASP A 7 1.28 -9.34 26.54
CA ASP A 7 1.62 -7.93 26.78
C ASP A 7 2.68 -7.72 27.88
N GLU A 8 3.27 -8.78 28.43
CA GLU A 8 4.34 -8.62 29.42
C GLU A 8 5.55 -7.97 28.76
N PRO A 9 5.97 -6.76 29.19
CA PRO A 9 7.07 -6.06 28.54
C PRO A 9 8.35 -6.86 28.71
N LEU A 10 8.91 -7.35 27.59
CA LEU A 10 10.22 -7.98 27.61
C LEU A 10 11.25 -6.91 28.04
N PRO A 11 12.04 -7.14 29.11
CA PRO A 11 12.85 -6.09 29.77
C PRO A 11 13.86 -5.36 28.88
N ARG A 12 14.15 -5.89 27.68
CA ARG A 12 15.11 -5.37 26.72
C ARG A 12 14.55 -5.19 25.31
N ALA A 13 13.25 -5.39 25.10
CA ALA A 13 12.64 -5.14 23.80
C ALA A 13 12.58 -3.64 23.53
N LYS A 14 12.95 -3.25 22.31
CA LYS A 14 12.66 -1.89 21.85
C LYS A 14 11.15 -1.73 21.74
N PRO A 15 10.57 -0.59 22.15
CA PRO A 15 9.16 -0.36 21.94
C PRO A 15 8.84 -0.39 20.44
N VAL A 16 7.68 -0.95 20.09
CA VAL A 16 7.20 -0.93 18.72
C VAL A 16 6.85 0.52 18.35
N PRO A 17 7.38 1.05 17.23
CA PRO A 17 7.03 2.38 16.76
C PRO A 17 5.52 2.54 16.58
N ARG A 18 5.00 3.71 16.97
CA ARG A 18 3.58 4.04 16.76
C ARG A 18 3.21 4.17 15.29
N LEU A 19 4.14 4.56 14.43
CA LEU A 19 3.95 4.69 12.99
C LEU A 19 5.16 4.09 12.28
N GLN A 20 4.93 3.07 11.46
CA GLN A 20 6.01 2.35 10.77
C GLN A 20 5.59 1.89 9.37
N ALA A 21 6.58 1.76 8.50
CA ALA A 21 6.46 1.02 7.25
C ALA A 21 7.20 -0.32 7.39
N ILE A 22 6.50 -1.43 7.19
CA ILE A 22 7.06 -2.78 7.33
C ILE A 22 7.07 -3.44 5.94
N PRO A 23 8.24 -3.84 5.41
CA PRO A 23 8.30 -4.61 4.17
C PRO A 23 7.64 -5.98 4.35
N LEU A 24 6.91 -6.41 3.32
CA LEU A 24 6.19 -7.67 3.25
C LEU A 24 6.62 -8.45 1.99
N PRO A 25 6.37 -9.77 1.94
CA PRO A 25 6.56 -10.55 0.71
C PRO A 25 5.78 -9.96 -0.48
N TYR A 26 6.20 -10.34 -1.69
CA TYR A 26 5.56 -9.95 -2.96
C TYR A 26 5.60 -8.45 -3.26
N ASP A 27 6.72 -7.79 -2.92
CA ASP A 27 6.96 -6.37 -3.17
C ASP A 27 5.84 -5.49 -2.61
N GLN A 28 5.59 -5.70 -1.32
CA GLN A 28 4.59 -4.98 -0.56
C GLN A 28 5.22 -4.31 0.66
N ALA A 29 4.63 -3.22 1.12
CA ALA A 29 4.95 -2.63 2.41
C ALA A 29 3.68 -2.13 3.09
N THR A 30 3.42 -2.62 4.30
CA THR A 30 2.31 -2.11 5.12
C THR A 30 2.75 -0.84 5.84
N ILE A 31 1.87 0.14 5.88
CA ILE A 31 2.02 1.33 6.70
C ILE A 31 1.03 1.18 7.84
N GLU A 32 1.57 1.07 9.05
CA GLU A 32 0.80 0.77 10.25
C GLU A 32 0.86 1.92 11.24
N ARG A 33 -0.24 2.12 11.94
CA ARG A 33 -0.29 2.97 13.13
C ARG A 33 -0.82 2.19 14.32
N ASP A 34 -0.09 2.23 15.42
CA ASP A 34 -0.45 1.55 16.67
C ASP A 34 -0.77 0.04 16.42
N GLY A 35 -0.01 -0.59 15.52
CA GLY A 35 -0.17 -2.00 15.10
C GLY A 35 -1.32 -2.27 14.11
N ILE A 36 -1.99 -1.23 13.60
CA ILE A 36 -3.13 -1.35 12.70
C ILE A 36 -2.75 -0.83 11.31
N GLU A 37 -2.96 -1.65 10.26
CA GLU A 37 -2.70 -1.27 8.87
C GLU A 37 -3.59 -0.09 8.42
N LEU A 38 -2.95 1.03 8.08
CA LEU A 38 -3.59 2.18 7.45
C LEU A 38 -3.71 1.98 5.95
N THR A 39 -2.63 1.55 5.32
CA THR A 39 -2.59 1.26 3.90
C THR A 39 -1.41 0.37 3.56
N ARG A 40 -1.41 -0.19 2.35
CA ARG A 40 -0.31 -0.99 1.85
C ARG A 40 0.11 -0.53 0.47
N TYR A 41 1.41 -0.33 0.33
CA TYR A 41 2.05 -0.04 -0.93
C TYR A 41 2.36 -1.34 -1.68
N HIS A 42 1.82 -1.49 -2.88
CA HIS A 42 2.08 -2.61 -3.79
C HIS A 42 2.95 -2.11 -4.93
N PHE A 43 4.14 -2.66 -5.09
CA PHE A 43 5.15 -2.13 -6.01
C PHE A 43 5.89 -3.20 -6.82
N ALA A 44 5.33 -4.41 -6.91
CA ALA A 44 5.92 -5.47 -7.72
C ALA A 44 6.20 -5.01 -9.14
N ALA A 45 7.40 -5.33 -9.64
CA ALA A 45 7.83 -4.99 -10.99
C ALA A 45 7.05 -5.75 -12.08
N THR A 46 6.07 -6.57 -11.73
CA THR A 46 5.09 -7.19 -12.65
C THR A 46 3.82 -6.35 -12.81
N LEU A 47 3.57 -5.38 -11.94
CA LEU A 47 2.42 -4.49 -12.01
C LEU A 47 2.60 -3.44 -13.12
N ARG A 48 1.49 -2.94 -13.69
CA ARG A 48 1.56 -1.79 -14.62
C ARG A 48 1.96 -0.49 -13.92
N ARG A 49 1.55 -0.35 -12.66
CA ARG A 49 1.79 0.81 -11.81
C ARG A 49 1.69 0.42 -10.34
N PRO A 50 2.45 1.05 -9.44
CA PRO A 50 2.28 0.83 -8.02
C PRO A 50 0.99 1.49 -7.53
N PHE A 51 0.43 0.97 -6.44
CA PHE A 51 -0.81 1.50 -5.87
C PHE A 51 -0.88 1.29 -4.35
N LEU A 52 -1.82 1.99 -3.72
CA LEU A 52 -2.14 1.89 -2.30
C LEU A 52 -3.47 1.16 -2.11
N PHE A 53 -3.45 -0.01 -1.47
CA PHE A 53 -4.67 -0.75 -1.12
C PHE A 53 -4.41 -1.77 0.00
N PRO A 54 -5.25 -1.83 1.06
CA PRO A 54 -6.44 -1.01 1.29
C PRO A 54 -6.08 0.44 1.64
N VAL A 55 -7.08 1.33 1.70
CA VAL A 55 -6.95 2.63 2.37
C VAL A 55 -7.96 2.64 3.50
N ASN A 56 -7.51 2.27 4.70
CA ASN A 56 -8.37 2.06 5.85
C ASN A 56 -8.66 3.38 6.57
N GLY A 57 -9.94 3.64 6.82
CA GLY A 57 -10.37 4.72 7.71
C GLY A 57 -10.23 4.33 9.19
N PRO A 58 -10.49 5.27 10.13
CA PRO A 58 -10.34 5.04 11.57
C PRO A 58 -11.19 3.90 12.15
N SER A 59 -12.23 3.46 11.44
CA SER A 59 -13.07 2.31 11.82
C SER A 59 -12.49 0.96 11.39
N GLY A 60 -11.31 0.93 10.78
CA GLY A 60 -10.70 -0.27 10.20
C GLY A 60 -11.33 -0.73 8.89
N ARG A 61 -12.30 0.03 8.35
CA ARG A 61 -12.94 -0.26 7.06
C ARG A 61 -12.18 0.42 5.93
N SER A 62 -11.94 -0.31 4.85
CA SER A 62 -11.38 0.26 3.63
C SER A 62 -12.34 1.27 3.01
N LEU A 63 -11.83 2.47 2.73
CA LEU A 63 -12.52 3.57 2.04
C LEU A 63 -12.49 3.40 0.53
N THR A 64 -11.61 2.54 0.04
CA THR A 64 -11.45 2.19 -1.38
C THR A 64 -11.68 0.69 -1.58
N ARG A 65 -11.75 0.25 -2.83
CA ARG A 65 -11.83 -1.16 -3.22
C ARG A 65 -10.98 -1.43 -4.44
N MET A 66 -10.75 -2.72 -4.72
CA MET A 66 -10.20 -3.16 -5.99
C MET A 66 -11.31 -3.32 -7.03
N GLY A 67 -11.10 -2.73 -8.22
CA GLY A 67 -11.99 -2.87 -9.37
C GLY A 67 -13.31 -2.10 -9.29
N HIS A 68 -14.04 -2.14 -10.39
CA HIS A 68 -15.36 -1.53 -10.54
C HIS A 68 -16.42 -2.60 -10.91
N PRO A 69 -17.52 -2.76 -10.13
CA PRO A 69 -18.53 -3.81 -10.28
C PRO A 69 -19.21 -3.89 -11.65
N HIS A 70 -19.29 -2.76 -12.36
CA HIS A 70 -20.03 -2.64 -13.61
C HIS A 70 -19.14 -2.40 -14.84
N ALA A 71 -17.81 -2.47 -14.71
CA ALA A 71 -16.89 -2.10 -15.78
C ALA A 71 -15.60 -2.92 -15.77
N THR A 72 -15.74 -4.24 -15.92
CA THR A 72 -14.63 -5.20 -15.95
C THR A 72 -13.60 -4.94 -17.05
N TYR A 73 -14.01 -4.33 -18.18
CA TYR A 73 -13.13 -4.11 -19.33
C TYR A 73 -12.67 -2.66 -19.54
N SER A 74 -13.53 -1.66 -19.34
CA SER A 74 -13.17 -0.25 -19.60
C SER A 74 -12.48 0.45 -18.43
N HIS A 75 -12.59 -0.11 -17.22
CA HIS A 75 -12.09 0.50 -15.98
C HIS A 75 -11.30 -0.50 -15.13
N SER A 76 -10.64 -1.48 -15.78
CA SER A 76 -9.80 -2.48 -15.12
C SER A 76 -8.67 -1.87 -14.29
N HIS A 77 -8.23 -0.65 -14.66
CA HIS A 77 -7.13 0.08 -14.02
C HIS A 77 -7.49 0.70 -12.66
N HIS A 78 -8.71 0.49 -12.15
CA HIS A 78 -9.17 1.00 -10.85
C HIS A 78 -8.59 0.20 -9.67
N ASN A 79 -7.27 0.33 -9.46
CA ASN A 79 -6.55 -0.26 -8.34
C ASN A 79 -6.47 0.72 -7.16
N SER A 80 -7.62 1.04 -6.54
CA SER A 80 -7.67 1.94 -5.38
C SER A 80 -6.99 3.30 -5.68
N VAL A 81 -5.96 3.70 -4.94
CA VAL A 81 -5.25 4.98 -5.09
C VAL A 81 -3.91 4.75 -5.76
N TRP A 82 -3.67 5.47 -6.84
CA TRP A 82 -2.43 5.49 -7.60
C TRP A 82 -2.33 6.83 -8.35
N VAL A 83 -1.15 7.14 -8.87
CA VAL A 83 -0.88 8.39 -9.59
C VAL A 83 -0.28 8.05 -10.95
N ALA A 84 -0.72 8.75 -11.99
CA ALA A 84 -0.14 8.67 -13.32
C ALA A 84 -0.45 9.93 -14.15
N HIS A 85 0.29 10.07 -15.25
CA HIS A 85 -0.08 10.95 -16.35
C HIS A 85 -0.87 10.15 -17.38
N HIS A 86 -1.82 10.79 -18.06
CA HIS A 86 -2.59 10.11 -19.11
C HIS A 86 -1.71 9.75 -20.31
N ASP A 87 -0.93 10.71 -20.79
CA ASP A 87 -0.07 10.61 -21.97
C ASP A 87 1.25 11.34 -21.71
N VAL A 88 2.36 10.73 -22.11
CA VAL A 88 3.68 11.36 -22.19
C VAL A 88 4.30 10.93 -23.51
N ASP A 89 4.51 11.89 -24.42
CA ASP A 89 5.10 11.65 -25.75
C ASP A 89 4.35 10.59 -26.58
N GLY A 90 3.01 10.57 -26.49
CA GLY A 90 2.17 9.63 -27.21
C GLY A 90 2.04 8.24 -26.57
N GLU A 91 2.69 7.99 -25.43
CA GLU A 91 2.57 6.75 -24.67
C GLU A 91 1.65 6.93 -23.45
N SER A 92 0.71 5.99 -23.25
CA SER A 92 -0.23 6.06 -22.14
C SER A 92 0.29 5.40 -20.87
N PHE A 93 0.24 6.12 -19.75
CA PHE A 93 0.51 5.58 -18.41
C PHE A 93 -0.77 5.45 -17.57
N TRP A 94 -1.94 5.62 -18.19
CA TRP A 94 -3.26 5.49 -17.57
C TRP A 94 -3.96 4.19 -17.98
N ALA A 95 -3.96 3.84 -19.26
CA ALA A 95 -4.63 2.64 -19.75
C ALA A 95 -3.94 1.35 -19.26
N ASP A 96 -4.68 0.23 -19.24
CA ASP A 96 -4.10 -1.12 -19.07
C ASP A 96 -3.76 -1.78 -20.42
N THR A 97 -3.65 -0.97 -21.47
CA THR A 97 -3.20 -1.36 -22.81
C THR A 97 -1.99 -0.51 -23.16
N GLY A 98 -1.18 -0.96 -24.13
CA GLY A 98 0.06 -0.28 -24.50
C GLY A 98 1.27 -0.67 -23.65
N SER A 99 2.34 0.11 -23.78
CA SER A 99 3.68 -0.20 -23.27
C SER A 99 4.05 0.59 -22.01
N GLY A 100 3.37 1.71 -21.76
CA GLY A 100 3.59 2.60 -20.63
C GLY A 100 3.40 1.90 -19.28
N ARG A 101 4.41 2.03 -18.42
CA ARG A 101 4.43 1.45 -17.07
C ARG A 101 5.10 2.42 -16.09
N ILE A 102 4.58 2.43 -14.87
CA ILE A 102 5.19 3.13 -13.74
C ILE A 102 5.81 2.05 -12.86
N VAL A 103 7.13 2.08 -12.71
CA VAL A 103 7.88 1.04 -11.98
C VAL A 103 8.66 1.70 -10.87
N THR A 104 8.44 1.21 -9.64
CA THR A 104 9.26 1.59 -8.50
C THR A 104 10.68 1.06 -8.71
N GLN A 105 11.65 1.96 -8.86
CA GLN A 105 13.04 1.58 -9.12
C GLN A 105 13.74 1.06 -7.86
N TRP A 106 13.53 1.72 -6.73
CA TRP A 106 14.04 1.29 -5.42
C TRP A 106 13.22 1.89 -4.28
N ILE A 107 13.26 1.22 -3.13
CA ILE A 107 12.84 1.79 -1.85
C ILE A 107 14.10 2.25 -1.13
N ALA A 108 14.23 3.57 -0.93
CA ALA A 108 15.41 4.13 -0.28
C ALA A 108 15.47 3.79 1.21
N VAL A 109 14.32 3.85 1.90
CA VAL A 109 14.22 3.62 3.34
C VAL A 109 12.81 3.21 3.73
N TYR A 110 12.70 2.33 4.73
CA TYR A 110 11.47 2.11 5.48
C TYR A 110 11.58 2.87 6.79
N PHE A 111 10.57 3.68 7.11
CA PHE A 111 10.58 4.44 8.37
C PHE A 111 10.05 3.58 9.52
N ALA A 112 10.68 3.76 10.67
CA ALA A 112 10.19 3.37 11.98
C ALA A 112 10.18 4.67 12.80
N GLY A 113 9.01 5.28 12.96
CA GLY A 113 8.88 6.57 13.65
C GLY A 113 9.42 6.51 15.07
N ALA A 114 9.82 7.66 15.63
CA ALA A 114 10.12 7.73 17.05
C ALA A 114 8.86 7.39 17.87
N THR A 115 9.06 6.70 18.99
CA THR A 115 8.02 6.29 19.94
C THR A 115 7.30 7.47 20.55
#